data_AF-A0A821QAC3-F1
#
_entry.id   AF-A0A821QAC3-F1
#
_cell.length_a   1.000
_cell.length_b   1.000
_cell.length_c   1.000
_cell.angle_alpha   90.00
_cell.angle_beta   90.00
_cell.angle_gamma   90.00
#
_symmetry.space_group_name_H-M   'P 1'
#
loop_
_entity.id
_entity.type
_entity.pdbx_description
1 polymer ?
#
loop_
_entity_poly.entity_id
_entity_poly.type
_entity_poly.pdbx_seq_one_letter_code
_entity_poly.pdbx_strand_id
1 'polypeptide(L)'
;MVSYIAPRKPRITPVQRRNRVQWCYEHLSWSATDWWNVIFSDENNYEILNRKNRIYIRRFRHDSTRFYRSPQRVHKGGGIGVWSYITCHGLGPLVIYDGRLNSIEYINILDDHLGSISKCIPPHRSLFLR
;
A
#
# COMPACT_ATOMS: atom_id res chain seq x y z
N MET A 1 2.91 23.87 25.96
CA MET A 1 2.65 22.41 25.82
C MET A 1 3.17 22.01 24.45
N VAL A 2 4.23 21.22 24.36
CA VAL A 2 4.81 20.84 23.05
C VAL A 2 4.77 19.33 22.95
N SER A 3 3.95 18.83 22.03
CA SER A 3 3.93 17.42 21.65
C SER A 3 4.83 17.26 20.42
N TYR A 4 5.86 16.41 20.52
CA TYR A 4 6.66 16.04 19.35
C TYR A 4 6.24 14.65 18.86
N ILE A 5 5.89 14.56 17.57
CA ILE A 5 5.55 13.31 16.89
C ILE A 5 6.75 12.93 16.03
N ALA A 6 7.41 11.81 16.32
CA ALA A 6 8.46 11.31 15.45
C ALA A 6 7.85 10.84 14.11
N PRO A 7 8.26 11.39 12.95
CA PRO A 7 7.88 10.83 11.67
C PRO A 7 8.58 9.48 11.50
N ARG A 8 7.85 8.36 11.62
CA ARG A 8 8.34 7.05 11.22
C ARG A 8 8.27 6.92 9.70
N LYS A 9 9.17 7.58 8.98
CA LYS A 9 9.41 7.26 7.57
C LYS A 9 10.34 6.05 7.53
N PRO A 10 10.03 5.00 6.74
CA PRO A 10 11.00 3.94 6.50
C PRO A 10 12.28 4.56 5.91
N ARG A 11 13.44 4.11 6.39
CA ARG A 11 14.73 4.62 5.93
C ARG A 11 14.94 4.21 4.47
N ILE A 12 14.89 5.16 3.56
CA ILE A 12 15.19 4.93 2.14
C ILE A 12 16.70 4.72 1.98
N THR A 13 17.11 3.57 1.44
CA THR A 13 18.52 3.28 1.18
C THR A 13 19.04 4.09 -0.01
N PRO A 14 20.35 4.35 -0.13
CA PRO A 14 20.92 5.03 -1.29
C PRO A 14 20.60 4.34 -2.62
N VAL A 15 20.47 3.01 -2.62
CA VAL A 15 20.08 2.22 -3.80
C VAL A 15 18.62 2.48 -4.17
N GLN A 16 17.70 2.40 -3.21
CA GLN A 16 16.28 2.72 -3.44
C GLN A 16 16.10 4.14 -3.97
N ARG A 17 16.86 5.10 -3.45
CA ARG A 17 16.83 6.49 -3.95
C ARG A 17 17.25 6.58 -5.41
N ARG A 18 18.37 5.93 -5.77
CA ARG A 18 18.86 5.90 -7.15
C ARG A 18 17.83 5.27 -8.10
N ASN A 19 17.26 4.12 -7.73
CA ASN A 19 16.25 3.45 -8.56
C ASN A 19 15.00 4.31 -8.77
N ARG A 20 14.52 4.99 -7.72
CA ARG A 20 13.38 5.91 -7.84
C ARG A 20 13.67 7.10 -8.75
N VAL A 21 14.86 7.68 -8.64
CA VAL A 21 15.28 8.80 -9.49
C VAL A 21 15.44 8.35 -10.94
N GLN A 22 16.06 7.20 -11.17
CA GLN A 22 16.23 6.60 -12.49
C GLN A 22 14.87 6.35 -13.15
N TRP A 23 13.92 5.75 -12.42
CA TRP A 23 12.56 5.54 -12.92
C TRP A 23 11.88 6.86 -13.31
N CYS A 24 12.01 7.91 -12.48
CA CYS A 24 11.49 9.23 -12.83
C CYS A 24 12.11 9.80 -14.12
N TYR A 25 13.42 9.62 -14.35
CA TYR A 25 14.07 10.07 -15.58
C TYR A 25 13.62 9.29 -16.81
N GLU A 26 13.44 7.97 -16.70
CA GLU A 26 12.95 7.11 -17.78
C GLU A 26 11.53 7.47 -18.23
N HIS A 27 10.71 7.98 -17.31
CA HIS A 27 9.30 8.33 -17.55
C HIS A 27 9.09 9.85 -17.66
N LEU A 28 10.15 10.65 -17.64
CA LEU A 28 10.06 12.12 -17.66
C LEU A 28 9.45 12.65 -18.97
N SER A 29 9.72 11.96 -20.08
CA SER A 29 9.24 12.32 -21.42
C SER A 29 7.88 11.69 -21.77
N TRP A 30 7.25 10.97 -20.83
CA TRP A 30 5.96 10.34 -21.09
C TRP A 30 4.86 11.38 -21.27
N SER A 31 4.15 11.25 -22.39
CA SER A 31 2.96 12.02 -22.74
C SER A 31 1.73 11.55 -21.97
N ALA A 32 0.65 12.33 -21.98
CA ALA A 32 -0.62 11.93 -21.38
C ALA A 32 -1.15 10.60 -21.94
N THR A 33 -0.97 10.36 -23.25
CA THR A 33 -1.32 9.11 -23.91
C THR A 33 -0.48 7.93 -23.44
N ASP A 34 0.77 8.15 -23.04
CA ASP A 34 1.60 7.10 -22.45
C ASP A 34 1.05 6.72 -21.07
N TRP A 35 0.68 7.70 -20.26
CA TRP A 35 0.04 7.48 -18.95
C TRP A 35 -1.34 6.83 -19.04
N TRP A 36 -2.10 7.08 -20.12
CA TRP A 36 -3.40 6.43 -20.33
C TRP A 36 -3.31 4.92 -20.51
N ASN A 37 -2.17 4.43 -20.98
CA ASN A 37 -1.89 3.01 -21.15
C ASN A 37 -1.38 2.35 -19.86
N VAL A 38 -1.36 3.06 -18.73
CA VAL A 38 -0.89 2.53 -17.44
C VAL A 38 -2.07 1.99 -16.63
N ILE A 39 -1.91 0.78 -16.08
CA ILE A 39 -2.77 0.27 -15.00
C ILE A 39 -2.04 0.38 -13.67
N PHE A 40 -2.66 1.08 -12.73
CA PHE A 40 -2.20 1.15 -11.34
C PHE A 40 -2.97 0.13 -10.51
N SER A 41 -2.30 -0.85 -9.93
CA SER A 41 -2.90 -1.82 -9.01
C SER A 41 -2.23 -1.74 -7.65
N ASP A 42 -2.96 -2.04 -6.59
CA ASP A 42 -2.41 -2.10 -5.24
C ASP A 42 -3.22 -3.04 -4.35
N GLU A 43 -2.59 -3.52 -3.27
CA GLU A 43 -3.22 -4.29 -2.21
C GLU A 43 -3.34 -3.45 -0.94
N ASN A 44 -4.50 -3.47 -0.31
CA ASN A 44 -4.69 -2.89 1.01
C ASN A 44 -5.29 -3.90 1.99
N ASN A 45 -4.88 -3.83 3.25
CA ASN A 45 -5.42 -4.68 4.32
C ASN A 45 -6.19 -3.82 5.32
N TYR A 46 -7.49 -4.07 5.43
CA TYR A 46 -8.38 -3.45 6.40
C TYR A 46 -8.47 -4.31 7.66
N GLU A 47 -7.90 -3.83 8.76
CA GLU A 47 -7.98 -4.53 10.05
C GLU A 47 -9.24 -4.07 10.81
N ILE A 48 -10.10 -5.02 11.22
CA ILE A 48 -11.36 -4.73 11.95
C ILE A 48 -11.05 -4.23 13.37
N LEU A 49 -9.99 -4.74 13.99
CA LEU A 49 -9.45 -4.25 15.25
C LEU A 49 -8.21 -3.42 14.96
N ASN A 50 -8.33 -2.11 15.12
CA ASN A 50 -7.31 -1.13 14.76
C ASN A 50 -6.01 -1.31 15.57
N ARG A 51 -5.06 -2.13 15.07
CA ARG A 51 -3.74 -2.35 15.68
C ARG A 51 -2.86 -1.08 15.65
N LYS A 52 -3.26 -0.08 14.86
CA LYS A 52 -2.54 1.17 14.59
C LYS A 52 -3.08 2.36 15.38
N ASN A 53 -4.03 2.17 16.31
CA ASN A 53 -4.44 3.27 17.18
C ASN A 53 -3.24 3.75 18.01
N ARG A 54 -2.80 4.98 17.73
CA ARG A 54 -1.92 5.74 18.62
C ARG A 54 -2.62 5.82 19.97
N ILE A 55 -2.04 5.20 20.99
CA ILE A 55 -2.47 5.43 22.37
C ILE A 55 -2.06 6.86 22.71
N TYR A 56 -3.03 7.77 22.77
CA TYR A 56 -2.81 9.11 23.29
C TYR A 56 -2.76 9.03 24.81
N ILE A 57 -1.57 9.14 25.40
CA ILE A 57 -1.39 9.16 26.86
C ILE A 57 -1.37 10.63 27.31
N ARG A 58 -2.38 11.06 28.09
CA ARG A 58 -2.32 12.33 28.82
C ARG A 58 -1.40 12.15 30.04
N ARG A 59 -0.44 13.05 30.24
CA ARG A 59 0.46 13.08 31.42
C ARG A 59 0.30 14.41 32.14
N PHE A 60 0.12 14.36 33.46
CA PHE A 60 0.35 15.51 34.33
C PHE A 60 1.80 15.51 34.81
N ARG A 61 2.34 16.70 35.13
CA ARG A 61 3.77 16.94 35.42
C ARG A 61 4.32 16.13 36.62
N HIS A 62 3.44 15.48 37.38
CA HIS A 62 3.75 14.69 38.59
C HIS A 62 3.56 13.16 38.43
N ASP A 63 3.16 12.65 37.27
CA ASP A 63 3.01 11.18 37.06
C ASP A 63 4.36 10.55 36.71
N SER A 64 5.18 10.25 37.74
CA SER A 64 6.47 9.57 37.56
C SER A 64 6.41 8.05 37.63
N THR A 65 5.28 7.44 38.01
CA THR A 65 5.22 5.98 38.18
C THR A 65 3.84 5.40 37.91
N ARG A 66 3.66 4.87 36.70
CA ARG A 66 2.82 3.69 36.48
C ARG A 66 3.22 3.07 35.16
N PHE A 67 3.69 1.82 35.23
CA PHE A 67 3.97 1.00 34.06
C PHE A 67 2.67 0.82 33.27
N TYR A 68 2.43 1.70 32.29
CA TYR A 68 1.40 1.49 31.30
C TYR A 68 1.84 0.32 30.42
N ARG A 69 1.42 -0.89 30.79
CA ARG A 69 1.51 -2.03 29.88
C ARG A 69 0.72 -1.68 28.63
N SER A 70 1.43 -1.58 27.50
CA SER A 70 0.79 -1.58 26.18
C SER A 70 -0.24 -2.73 26.18
N PRO A 71 -1.49 -2.50 25.71
CA PRO A 71 -2.41 -3.61 25.49
C PRO A 71 -1.66 -4.66 24.67
N GLN A 72 -1.71 -5.90 25.14
CA GLN A 72 -1.10 -7.04 24.48
C GLN A 72 -1.59 -7.06 23.04
N ARG A 73 -0.67 -7.19 22.08
CA ARG A 73 -1.02 -7.35 20.66
C ARG A 73 -1.86 -8.62 20.52
N VAL A 74 -3.18 -8.47 20.48
CA VAL A 74 -4.07 -9.59 20.19
C VAL A 74 -3.82 -9.97 18.73
N HIS A 75 -3.13 -11.10 18.51
CA HIS A 75 -2.69 -11.56 17.19
C HIS A 75 -3.87 -11.88 16.24
N LYS A 76 -5.11 -11.89 16.75
CA LYS A 76 -6.31 -12.42 16.09
C LYS A 76 -7.39 -11.37 15.84
N GLY A 77 -7.01 -10.11 15.64
CA GLY A 77 -7.92 -9.14 15.03
C GLY A 77 -7.96 -9.38 13.54
N GLY A 78 -8.95 -10.15 13.07
CA GLY A 78 -9.19 -10.43 11.66
C GLY A 78 -9.22 -9.15 10.83
N GLY A 79 -8.79 -9.26 9.59
CA GLY A 79 -8.77 -8.16 8.64
C GLY A 79 -8.97 -8.72 7.24
N ILE A 80 -9.61 -7.94 6.38
CA ILE A 80 -9.83 -8.30 4.98
C ILE A 80 -8.73 -7.67 4.13
N GLY A 81 -8.16 -8.48 3.25
CA GLY A 81 -7.32 -7.99 2.18
C GLY A 81 -8.18 -7.59 0.99
N VAL A 82 -7.77 -6.52 0.32
CA VAL A 82 -8.47 -6.00 -0.84
C VAL A 82 -7.44 -5.68 -1.91
N TRP A 83 -7.72 -6.11 -3.13
CA TRP A 83 -6.96 -5.77 -4.33
C TRP A 83 -7.87 -5.07 -5.34
N SER A 84 -7.33 -4.09 -6.04
CA SER A 84 -8.01 -3.47 -7.18
C SER A 84 -7.00 -2.80 -8.09
N TYR A 85 -7.48 -2.29 -9.21
CA TYR A 85 -6.71 -1.43 -10.09
C TYR A 85 -7.51 -0.23 -10.60
N ILE A 86 -6.79 0.76 -11.10
CA ILE A 86 -7.31 1.99 -11.68
C ILE A 86 -6.60 2.21 -13.02
N THR A 87 -7.39 2.58 -14.02
CA THR A 87 -6.92 2.99 -15.35
C THR A 87 -7.42 4.39 -15.66
N CYS A 88 -6.99 4.97 -16.78
CA CYS A 88 -7.56 6.23 -17.26
C CYS A 88 -9.07 6.13 -17.60
N HIS A 89 -9.58 4.91 -17.83
CA HIS A 89 -10.98 4.65 -18.15
C HIS A 89 -11.86 4.42 -16.92
N GLY A 90 -11.27 4.24 -15.74
CA GLY A 90 -12.02 4.04 -14.49
C GLY A 90 -11.42 2.99 -13.56
N LEU A 91 -12.22 2.60 -12.58
CA LEU A 91 -11.88 1.62 -11.55
C LEU A 91 -12.13 0.19 -12.06
N GLY A 92 -11.18 -0.70 -11.79
CA GLY A 92 -11.34 -2.14 -11.94
C GLY A 92 -12.18 -2.77 -10.83
N PRO A 93 -12.41 -4.09 -10.87
CA PRO A 93 -13.09 -4.80 -9.80
C PRO A 93 -12.34 -4.65 -8.47
N LEU A 94 -13.10 -4.63 -7.39
CA LEU A 94 -12.59 -4.68 -6.02
C LEU A 94 -12.63 -6.14 -5.55
N VAL A 95 -11.48 -6.79 -5.48
CA VAL A 95 -11.35 -8.20 -5.11
C VAL A 95 -11.04 -8.28 -3.63
N ILE A 96 -11.88 -8.99 -2.87
CA ILE A 96 -11.69 -9.22 -1.44
C ILE A 96 -11.09 -10.60 -1.26
N TYR A 97 -10.01 -10.69 -0.48
CA TYR A 97 -9.36 -11.94 -0.10
C TYR A 97 -9.15 -11.99 1.42
N ASP A 98 -9.14 -13.19 1.99
CA ASP A 98 -8.90 -13.39 3.41
C ASP A 98 -7.42 -13.67 3.68
N GLY A 99 -6.91 -13.15 4.80
CA GLY A 99 -5.54 -13.38 5.24
C GLY A 99 -4.48 -12.73 4.37
N ARG A 100 -3.38 -13.46 4.11
CA ARG A 100 -2.21 -12.96 3.38
C ARG A 100 -2.23 -13.52 1.98
N LEU A 101 -2.30 -12.62 1.00
CA LEU A 101 -2.23 -12.96 -0.41
C LEU A 101 -0.91 -13.65 -0.73
N ASN A 102 -0.99 -14.87 -1.23
CA ASN A 102 0.17 -15.60 -1.73
C ASN A 102 0.42 -15.30 -3.22
N SER A 103 1.58 -15.70 -3.74
CA SER A 103 1.95 -15.39 -5.13
C SER A 103 1.06 -16.08 -6.17
N ILE A 104 0.55 -17.28 -5.87
CA ILE A 104 -0.30 -18.05 -6.79
C ILE A 104 -1.70 -17.41 -6.85
N GLU A 105 -2.28 -17.10 -5.69
CA GLU A 105 -3.53 -16.35 -5.59
C GLU A 105 -3.43 -15.00 -6.28
N TYR A 106 -2.29 -14.32 -6.15
CA TYR A 106 -2.06 -13.07 -6.87
C TYR A 106 -2.11 -13.28 -8.38
N ILE A 107 -1.37 -14.25 -8.91
CA ILE A 107 -1.37 -14.57 -10.35
C ILE A 107 -2.78 -14.87 -10.83
N ASN A 108 -3.56 -15.67 -10.08
CA ASN A 108 -4.94 -15.98 -10.43
C ASN A 108 -5.81 -14.70 -10.49
N ILE A 109 -5.69 -13.80 -9.51
CA ILE A 109 -6.38 -12.51 -9.53
C ILE A 109 -6.01 -11.69 -10.77
N LEU A 110 -4.74 -11.69 -11.17
CA LEU A 110 -4.30 -10.98 -12.38
C LEU A 110 -4.87 -11.63 -13.64
N ASP A 111 -4.84 -12.95 -13.75
CA ASP A 111 -5.36 -13.68 -14.91
C ASP A 111 -6.88 -13.47 -15.05
N ASP A 112 -7.61 -13.56 -13.93
CA ASP A 112 -9.07 -13.40 -13.89
C ASP A 112 -9.54 -11.98 -14.20
N HIS A 113 -8.80 -10.95 -13.74
CA HIS A 113 -9.27 -9.56 -13.76
C HIS A 113 -8.49 -8.61 -14.67
N LEU A 114 -7.25 -8.95 -15.04
CA LEU A 114 -6.42 -8.18 -15.97
C LEU A 114 -6.19 -8.89 -17.30
N GLY A 115 -6.36 -10.20 -17.40
CA GLY A 115 -6.10 -10.96 -18.63
C GLY A 115 -6.85 -10.45 -19.87
N SER A 116 -8.05 -9.88 -19.70
CA SER A 116 -8.81 -9.27 -20.80
C SER A 116 -8.40 -7.82 -21.11
N ILE A 117 -7.94 -7.05 -20.12
CA ILE A 117 -7.55 -5.64 -20.30
C ILE A 117 -6.10 -5.52 -20.79
N SER A 118 -5.22 -6.42 -20.37
CA SER A 118 -3.82 -6.45 -20.81
C SER A 118 -3.69 -6.65 -22.32
N LYS A 119 -4.66 -7.31 -22.97
CA LYS A 119 -4.74 -7.43 -24.44
C LYS A 119 -5.05 -6.10 -25.14
N CYS A 120 -5.65 -5.14 -24.43
CA CYS A 120 -5.96 -3.81 -24.94
C CYS A 120 -4.82 -2.80 -24.71
N ILE A 121 -3.78 -3.18 -23.96
CA ILE A 121 -2.64 -2.33 -23.64
C ILE A 121 -1.38 -2.87 -24.35
N PRO A 122 -0.59 -2.02 -25.02
CA PRO A 122 0.61 -2.48 -25.71
C PRO A 122 1.59 -3.20 -24.77
N PRO A 123 2.19 -4.33 -25.19
CA PRO A 123 3.00 -5.20 -24.32
C PRO A 123 4.25 -4.55 -23.71
N HIS A 124 4.64 -3.36 -24.20
CA HIS A 124 5.83 -2.64 -23.75
C HIS A 124 5.58 -1.58 -22.68
N ARG A 125 4.35 -1.37 -22.21
CA ARG A 125 4.03 -0.24 -21.32
C ARG A 125 3.20 -0.67 -20.11
N SER A 126 3.93 -0.83 -19.01
CA SER A 126 3.49 -0.72 -17.60
C SER A 126 2.32 -1.58 -17.15
N LEU A 127 2.64 -2.67 -16.47
CA LEU A 127 1.76 -3.27 -15.48
C LEU A 127 2.58 -3.45 -14.20
N PHE A 128 2.04 -2.96 -13.09
CA PHE A 128 2.55 -3.03 -11.71
C PHE A 128 3.54 -1.94 -11.28
N LEU A 129 2.97 -0.81 -10.83
CA LEU A 129 3.64 0.09 -9.91
C LEU A 129 3.27 -0.29 -8.48
N ARG A 130 4.27 -0.71 -7.70
CA ARG A 130 4.20 -0.90 -6.24
C ARG A 130 5.27 -0.01 -5.58
#